data_AF-A0AB33JE40-F1
#
_entry.id   AF-A0AB33JE40-F1
#
_cell.length_a   1.000
_cell.length_b   1.000
_cell.length_c   1.000
_cell.angle_alpha   90.00
_cell.angle_beta   90.00
_cell.angle_gamma   90.00
#
_symmetry.space_group_name_H-M   'P 1'
#
loop_
_entity.id
_entity.type
_entity.pdbx_description
1 polymer ?
#
loop_
_entity_poly.entity_id
_entity_poly.type
_entity_poly.pdbx_seq_one_letter_code
_entity_poly.pdbx_strand_id
1 'polypeptide(L)'
;MISIEQEENVVLLYKENKHTIKQIMSLTGVRSEQTIYRILNSRGIPRQAVRKPTRRITVCLDFESDKIIQKLNPKNLSEFVCEAIKAFAKH
;
A
#
# COMPACT_ATOMS: atom_id res chain seq x y z
N MET A 1 7.14 -23.24 -10.26
CA MET A 1 6.39 -22.48 -11.28
C MET A 1 5.23 -21.81 -10.57
N ILE A 2 4.88 -20.56 -10.89
CA ILE A 2 3.71 -19.89 -10.32
C ILE A 2 2.51 -20.20 -11.22
N SER A 3 1.33 -20.44 -10.65
CA SER A 3 0.12 -20.69 -11.45
C SER A 3 -0.42 -19.39 -12.05
N ILE A 4 -1.19 -19.50 -13.13
CA ILE A 4 -1.85 -18.34 -13.75
C ILE A 4 -2.74 -17.62 -12.74
N GLU A 5 -3.47 -18.37 -11.92
CA GLU A 5 -4.32 -17.85 -10.84
C GLU A 5 -3.51 -17.03 -9.82
N GLN A 6 -2.33 -17.51 -9.42
CA GLN A 6 -1.45 -16.75 -8.54
C GLN A 6 -0.97 -15.44 -9.18
N GLU A 7 -0.65 -15.45 -10.47
CA GLU A 7 -0.26 -14.23 -11.19
C GLU A 7 -1.41 -13.21 -11.26
N GLU A 8 -2.63 -13.67 -11.54
CA GLU A 8 -3.82 -12.82 -11.58
C GLU A 8 -4.12 -12.21 -10.21
N ASN A 9 -4.04 -13.01 -9.15
CA ASN A 9 -4.21 -12.53 -7.77
C ASN A 9 -3.15 -11.50 -7.39
N VAL A 10 -1.89 -11.68 -7.81
CA VAL A 10 -0.83 -10.66 -7.63
C VAL A 10 -1.20 -9.35 -8.31
N VAL A 11 -1.67 -9.42 -9.56
CA VAL A 11 -2.05 -8.22 -10.34
C VAL A 11 -3.24 -7.50 -9.70
N LEU A 12 -4.27 -8.24 -9.28
CA LEU A 12 -5.45 -7.69 -8.62
C LEU A 12 -5.07 -6.95 -7.33
N LEU A 13 -4.37 -7.64 -6.41
CA LEU A 13 -3.97 -7.06 -5.13
C LEU A 13 -3.02 -5.86 -5.29
N TYR A 14 -2.16 -5.88 -6.31
CA TYR A 14 -1.27 -4.74 -6.60
C TYR A 14 -2.07 -3.51 -7.06
N LYS A 15 -3.05 -3.71 -7.95
CA LYS A 15 -3.89 -2.63 -8.49
C LYS A 15 -4.82 -2.02 -7.44
N GLU A 16 -5.33 -2.83 -6.50
CA GLU A 16 -6.12 -2.31 -5.38
C GLU A 16 -5.36 -1.31 -4.51
N ASN A 17 -4.02 -1.38 -4.52
CA ASN A 17 -3.12 -0.49 -3.78
C ASN A 17 -3.36 -0.48 -2.25
N LYS A 18 -4.09 -1.46 -1.70
CA LYS A 18 -4.34 -1.61 -0.26
C LYS A 18 -3.25 -2.39 0.46
N HIS A 19 -2.48 -3.20 -0.28
CA HIS A 19 -1.47 -4.07 0.27
C HIS A 19 -0.05 -3.63 -0.10
N THR A 20 0.88 -3.83 0.83
CA THR A 20 2.32 -3.78 0.57
C THR A 20 2.74 -5.01 -0.23
N ILE A 21 3.90 -4.96 -0.91
CA ILE A 21 4.43 -6.13 -1.64
C ILE A 21 4.56 -7.35 -0.72
N LYS A 22 5.00 -7.17 0.51
CA LYS A 22 5.10 -8.25 1.50
C LYS A 22 3.75 -8.87 1.84
N GLN A 23 2.71 -8.04 2.01
CA GLN A 23 1.35 -8.55 2.22
C GLN A 23 0.83 -9.29 0.99
N ILE A 24 1.09 -8.78 -0.22
CA ILE A 24 0.73 -9.47 -1.47
C ILE A 24 1.43 -10.82 -1.53
N MET A 25 2.72 -10.92 -1.19
CA MET A 25 3.44 -12.19 -1.11
C MET A 25 2.79 -13.16 -0.14
N SER A 26 2.43 -12.72 1.07
CA SER A 26 1.76 -13.54 2.07
C SER A 26 0.40 -14.04 1.60
N LEU A 27 -0.41 -13.18 0.96
CA LEU A 27 -1.74 -13.52 0.46
C LEU A 27 -1.73 -14.45 -0.75
N THR A 28 -0.72 -14.32 -1.62
CA THR A 28 -0.62 -15.08 -2.89
C THR A 28 0.27 -16.32 -2.80
N GLY A 29 1.01 -16.47 -1.70
CA GLY A 29 2.00 -17.54 -1.52
C GLY A 29 3.27 -17.35 -2.37
N VAL A 30 3.45 -16.19 -3.02
CA VAL A 30 4.65 -15.89 -3.80
C VAL A 30 5.83 -15.64 -2.88
N ARG A 31 6.88 -16.44 -3.05
CA ARG A 31 8.02 -16.49 -2.11
C ARG A 31 9.05 -15.37 -2.27
N SER A 32 8.99 -14.57 -3.34
CA SER A 32 9.96 -13.48 -3.55
C SER A 32 9.32 -12.21 -4.10
N GLU A 33 9.80 -11.06 -3.62
CA GLU A 33 9.43 -9.75 -4.16
C GLU A 33 9.82 -9.62 -5.64
N GLN A 34 10.98 -10.17 -6.01
CA GLN A 34 11.47 -10.15 -7.39
C GLN A 34 10.50 -10.84 -8.34
N THR A 35 9.86 -11.93 -7.89
CA THR A 35 8.86 -12.61 -8.69
C THR A 35 7.60 -11.76 -8.87
N ILE A 36 7.15 -11.05 -7.83
CA ILE A 36 6.05 -10.08 -7.94
C ILE A 36 6.38 -9.05 -9.02
N TYR A 37 7.56 -8.43 -8.95
CA TYR A 37 7.96 -7.43 -9.94
C TYR A 37 8.09 -8.00 -11.35
N ARG A 38 8.53 -9.25 -11.50
CA ARG A 38 8.57 -9.93 -12.81
C ARG A 38 7.16 -10.10 -13.41
N ILE A 39 6.17 -10.48 -12.60
CA ILE A 39 4.76 -10.60 -13.01
C ILE A 39 4.21 -9.24 -13.43
N LEU A 40 4.48 -8.18 -12.65
CA LEU A 40 4.04 -6.83 -12.99
C LEU A 40 4.67 -6.35 -14.30
N ASN A 41 5.97 -6.59 -14.49
CA ASN A 41 6.68 -6.24 -15.71
C ASN A 41 6.16 -7.00 -16.93
N SER A 42 5.90 -8.31 -16.83
CA SER A 42 5.38 -9.10 -17.96
C SER A 42 3.97 -8.67 -18.38
N ARG A 43 3.22 -8.08 -17.46
CA ARG A 43 1.87 -7.52 -17.70
C ARG A 43 1.89 -6.02 -18.04
N GLY A 44 3.07 -5.40 -18.16
CA GLY A 44 3.21 -3.97 -18.47
C GLY A 44 2.66 -3.03 -17.38
N ILE A 45 2.57 -3.50 -16.13
CA ILE A 45 2.02 -2.71 -15.03
C ILE A 45 3.14 -1.81 -14.47
N PRO A 46 2.98 -0.47 -14.53
CA PRO A 46 4.00 0.43 -14.01
C PRO A 46 4.09 0.35 -12.49
N ARG A 47 5.28 0.62 -11.97
CA ARG A 47 5.49 0.72 -10.52
C ARG A 47 4.78 1.95 -9.99
N GLN A 48 4.09 1.79 -8.86
CA GLN A 48 3.51 2.91 -8.11
C GLN A 48 4.58 3.94 -7.77
N ALA A 49 4.26 5.22 -7.98
CA ALA A 49 5.19 6.31 -7.70
C ALA A 49 5.50 6.37 -6.21
N VAL A 50 6.79 6.41 -5.87
CA VAL A 50 7.23 6.63 -4.49
C VAL A 50 7.00 8.11 -4.16
N ARG A 51 6.05 8.40 -3.26
CA ARG A 51 5.89 9.76 -2.70
C ARG A 51 7.20 10.15 -2.01
N LYS A 52 7.80 11.27 -2.43
CA LYS A 52 8.93 11.87 -1.73
C LYS A 52 8.39 12.81 -0.64
N PRO A 53 8.62 12.52 0.66
CA PRO A 53 8.16 13.40 1.71
C PRO A 53 8.90 14.73 1.66
N THR A 54 8.18 15.85 1.73
CA THR A 54 8.78 17.20 1.71
C THR A 54 9.32 17.61 3.08
N ARG A 55 8.64 17.21 4.16
CA ARG A 55 9.01 17.52 5.54
C ARG A 55 8.51 16.41 6.46
N ARG A 56 9.29 16.11 7.51
CA ARG A 56 8.87 15.23 8.61
C ARG A 56 8.38 16.08 9.78
N ILE A 57 7.25 15.68 10.37
CA ILE A 57 6.71 16.24 11.61
C ILE A 57 6.49 15.10 12.61
N THR A 58 6.60 15.39 13.90
CA THR A 58 6.25 14.47 14.99
C THR A 58 5.01 15.01 15.66
N VAL A 59 4.00 14.15 15.86
CA VAL A 59 2.72 14.51 16.47
C VAL A 59 2.38 13.43 17.50
N CYS A 60 1.86 13.84 18.66
CA CYS A 60 1.27 12.93 19.63
C CYS A 60 -0.23 12.82 19.34
N LEU A 61 -0.73 11.61 19.16
CA LEU A 61 -2.15 11.35 18.94
C LEU A 61 -2.85 11.19 20.29
N ASP A 62 -4.09 11.69 20.37
CA ASP A 62 -4.97 11.29 21.47
C ASP A 62 -5.47 9.85 21.30
N PHE A 63 -6.07 9.33 22.36
CA PHE A 63 -6.52 7.94 22.42
C PHE A 63 -7.56 7.57 21.35
N GLU A 64 -8.48 8.47 21.04
CA GLU A 64 -9.53 8.20 20.06
C GLU A 64 -8.98 8.25 18.62
N SER A 65 -8.10 9.20 18.34
CA SER A 65 -7.38 9.31 17.07
C SER A 65 -6.51 8.08 16.79
N ASP A 66 -5.79 7.58 17.81
CA ASP A 66 -4.98 6.37 17.69
C ASP A 66 -5.85 5.13 17.42
N LYS A 67 -6.97 4.96 18.14
CA LYS A 67 -7.94 3.89 17.87
C LYS A 67 -8.46 3.91 16.43
N ILE A 68 -8.77 5.10 15.90
CA ILE A 68 -9.24 5.24 14.51
C ILE A 68 -8.16 4.76 13.54
N ILE A 69 -6.91 5.18 13.74
CA ILE A 69 -5.78 4.77 12.90
C ILE A 69 -5.55 3.25 12.99
N GLN A 70 -5.59 2.67 14.19
CA GLN A 70 -5.45 1.22 14.38
C GLN A 70 -6.57 0.45 13.67
N LYS A 71 -7.81 0.92 13.75
CA LYS A 71 -8.97 0.29 13.09
C LYS A 71 -8.88 0.38 11.57
N LEU A 72 -8.45 1.52 11.04
CA LEU A 72 -8.31 1.74 9.59
C LEU A 72 -7.09 1.01 9.01
N ASN A 73 -6.05 0.82 9.82
CA ASN A 73 -4.79 0.17 9.46
C ASN A 73 -4.28 0.57 8.05
N PRO A 74 -4.06 1.87 7.80
CA PRO A 74 -3.71 2.35 6.48
C PRO A 74 -2.35 1.78 6.03
N LYS A 75 -2.25 1.38 4.76
CA LYS A 75 -0.98 0.93 4.14
C LYS A 75 0.15 1.95 4.32
N ASN A 76 -0.17 3.25 4.26
CA ASN A 76 0.76 4.34 4.47
C ASN A 76 0.11 5.41 5.36
N LEU A 77 0.55 5.46 6.63
CA LEU A 77 0.03 6.40 7.61
C LEU A 77 0.25 7.87 7.21
N SER A 78 1.42 8.20 6.65
CA SER A 78 1.72 9.58 6.22
C SER A 78 0.81 10.03 5.08
N GLU A 79 0.54 9.16 4.12
CA GLU A 79 -0.39 9.45 3.03
C GLU A 79 -1.80 9.67 3.54
N PHE A 80 -2.29 8.78 4.42
CA PHE A 80 -3.59 8.91 5.07
C PHE A 80 -3.74 10.24 5.81
N VAL A 81 -2.76 10.60 6.65
CA VAL A 81 -2.80 11.87 7.40
C VAL A 81 -2.77 13.07 6.45
N CYS A 82 -1.92 13.06 5.42
CA CYS A 82 -1.89 14.15 4.44
C CYS A 82 -3.22 14.30 3.68
N GLU A 83 -3.90 13.21 3.34
CA GLU A 83 -5.20 13.24 2.67
C GLU A 83 -6.31 13.71 3.59
N ALA A 84 -6.32 13.27 4.85
CA ALA A 84 -7.24 13.75 5.86
C ALA A 84 -7.10 15.27 6.09
N ILE A 85 -5.87 15.78 6.21
CA ILE A 85 -5.62 17.23 6.34
C ILE A 85 -6.14 17.99 5.13
N LYS A 86 -5.87 17.49 3.90
CA LYS A 86 -6.35 18.13 2.66
C LYS A 86 -7.87 18.11 2.55
N ALA A 87 -8.51 17.03 2.97
CA ALA A 87 -9.97 16.90 2.96
C ALA A 87 -10.61 17.87 3.95
N PHE A 88 -10.01 18.02 5.14
CA PHE A 88 -10.46 18.98 6.15
C PHE A 88 -10.29 20.44 5.70
N ALA A 89 -9.14 20.78 5.10
CA ALA A 89 -8.82 22.14 4.66
C ALA A 89 -9.51 22.59 3.35
N LYS A 90 -10.27 21.71 2.69
CA LYS A 90 -11.07 22.05 1.49
C LYS A 90 -12.46 22.63 1.82
N HIS A 91 -12.76 22.80 3.11
CA HIS A 91 -13.89 23.56 3.63
C HIS A 91 -13.42 24.91 4.18
#